data_AF-A0A916EL74-F1
#
_entry.id   AF-A0A916EL74-F1
#
_cell.length_a   1.000
_cell.length_b   1.000
_cell.length_c   1.000
_cell.angle_alpha   90.00
_cell.angle_beta   90.00
_cell.angle_gamma   90.00
#
_symmetry.space_group_name_H-M   'P 1'
#
loop_
_entity.id
_entity.type
_entity.pdbx_description
1 polymer ?
#
loop_
_entity_poly.entity_id
_entity_poly.type
_entity_poly.pdbx_seq_one_letter_code
_entity_poly.pdbx_strand_id
1 'polypeptide(L)'
;MTSVRPVSILSVSSQKESDSSTNCSNIIDELGSNSLDVCLEKTIRSCDPLAVEMRTPIFSLLYEKLCDAVILADRATQKAIVCYCQFGKALIQRRGEIAFEKQVDLGSNTVSRILNIEVKAQLPTGTSDALLRKRIEQAKKLYTLFNAIAFIWRHNL
;
A
#
# COMPACT_ATOMS: atom_id res chain seq x y z
N MET A 1 -64.92 17.63 13.21
CA MET A 1 -64.26 16.32 13.42
C MET A 1 -62.84 16.41 12.92
N THR A 2 -61.90 16.54 13.84
CA THR A 2 -60.45 16.60 13.62
C THR A 2 -59.95 15.21 13.27
N SER A 3 -59.67 14.96 11.98
CA SER A 3 -59.00 13.74 11.53
C SER A 3 -57.49 13.94 11.60
N VAL A 4 -56.88 13.34 12.60
CA VAL A 4 -55.43 13.28 12.81
C VAL A 4 -54.84 12.33 11.78
N ARG A 5 -54.05 12.83 10.84
CA ARG A 5 -53.21 11.99 9.97
C ARG A 5 -52.08 11.38 10.82
N PRO A 6 -51.88 10.05 10.84
CA PRO A 6 -50.70 9.49 11.48
C PRO A 6 -49.46 9.81 10.63
N VAL A 7 -48.44 10.32 11.32
CA VAL A 7 -47.09 10.62 10.83
C VAL A 7 -46.48 9.36 10.25
N SER A 8 -46.05 9.43 8.99
CA SER A 8 -45.25 8.39 8.34
C SER A 8 -43.93 8.26 9.09
N ILE A 9 -43.75 7.12 9.77
CA ILE A 9 -42.53 6.77 10.47
C ILE A 9 -41.41 6.70 9.43
N LEU A 10 -40.38 7.52 9.64
CA LEU A 10 -39.10 7.49 8.92
C LEU A 10 -38.64 6.03 8.80
N SER A 11 -38.59 5.53 7.57
CA SER A 11 -37.82 4.33 7.28
C SER A 11 -36.35 4.67 7.48
N VAL A 12 -35.81 4.29 8.64
CA VAL A 12 -34.38 4.25 8.89
C VAL A 12 -33.81 3.18 7.95
N SER A 13 -33.25 3.63 6.83
CA SER A 13 -32.38 2.79 6.02
C SER A 13 -31.16 2.49 6.87
N SER A 14 -31.10 1.27 7.40
CA SER A 14 -29.90 0.70 8.01
C SER A 14 -28.83 0.68 6.92
N GLN A 15 -27.97 1.71 6.93
CA GLN A 15 -26.75 1.72 6.15
C GLN A 15 -25.97 0.49 6.58
N LYS A 16 -25.86 -0.47 5.67
CA LYS A 16 -24.88 -1.55 5.73
C LYS A 16 -23.54 -0.93 6.12
N GLU A 17 -23.05 -1.30 7.30
CA GLU A 17 -21.64 -1.23 7.62
C GLU A 17 -20.89 -1.84 6.43
N SER A 18 -20.19 -0.99 5.70
CA SER A 18 -19.30 -1.46 4.66
C SER A 18 -18.19 -2.24 5.36
N ASP A 19 -18.15 -3.54 5.11
CA ASP A 19 -17.06 -4.44 5.49
C ASP A 19 -15.73 -3.87 5.01
N SER A 20 -15.10 -3.04 5.85
CA SER A 20 -13.78 -2.45 5.63
C SER A 20 -12.66 -3.48 5.85
N SER A 21 -13.00 -4.72 6.18
CA SER A 21 -12.07 -5.76 6.63
C SER A 21 -11.32 -6.47 5.50
N THR A 22 -11.88 -6.53 4.28
CA THR A 22 -11.34 -7.41 3.22
C THR A 22 -10.29 -6.76 2.31
N ASN A 23 -9.93 -5.49 2.49
CA ASN A 23 -9.09 -4.77 1.50
C ASN A 23 -7.61 -4.65 1.87
N CYS A 24 -7.22 -4.95 3.11
CA CYS A 24 -5.83 -4.79 3.55
C CYS A 24 -4.97 -6.02 3.23
N SER A 25 -5.49 -7.24 3.39
CA SER A 25 -4.75 -8.47 3.09
C SER A 25 -4.27 -8.51 1.64
N ASN A 26 -5.18 -8.20 0.69
CA ASN A 26 -4.87 -8.23 -0.75
C ASN A 26 -3.70 -7.30 -1.15
N ILE A 27 -3.50 -6.18 -0.44
CA ILE A 27 -2.44 -5.21 -0.75
C ILE A 27 -1.08 -5.71 -0.25
N ILE A 28 -1.05 -6.33 0.94
CA ILE A 28 0.17 -6.90 1.53
C ILE A 28 0.59 -8.14 0.75
N ASP A 29 -0.38 -9.00 0.41
CA ASP A 29 -0.15 -10.22 -0.37
C ASP A 29 0.43 -9.90 -1.76
N GLU A 30 -0.10 -8.90 -2.46
CA GLU A 30 0.43 -8.48 -3.78
C GLU A 30 1.86 -7.91 -3.70
N LEU A 31 2.24 -7.27 -2.59
CA LEU A 31 3.61 -6.78 -2.38
C LEU A 31 4.59 -7.91 -2.06
N GLY A 32 4.13 -8.95 -1.33
CA GLY A 32 4.94 -10.12 -0.99
C GLY A 32 5.22 -11.03 -2.19
N SER A 33 4.23 -11.28 -3.06
CA SER A 33 4.38 -12.22 -4.17
C SER A 33 5.43 -11.81 -5.21
N ASN A 34 5.58 -10.50 -5.48
CA ASN A 34 6.56 -9.99 -6.45
C ASN A 34 8.02 -10.03 -5.94
N SER A 35 8.21 -10.13 -4.62
CA SER A 35 9.52 -10.16 -3.95
C SER A 35 10.11 -11.58 -3.87
N LEU A 36 9.23 -12.58 -3.72
CA LEU A 36 9.59 -13.99 -3.56
C LEU A 36 10.20 -14.60 -4.83
N ASP A 37 9.65 -14.30 -6.00
CA ASP A 37 10.09 -14.83 -7.29
C ASP A 37 11.54 -14.41 -7.62
N VAL A 38 11.87 -13.14 -7.34
CA VAL A 38 13.21 -12.58 -7.54
C VAL A 38 14.24 -13.12 -6.54
N CYS A 39 13.82 -13.46 -5.31
CA CYS A 39 14.72 -14.05 -4.30
C CYS A 39 15.02 -15.53 -4.58
N LEU A 40 14.05 -16.28 -5.12
CA LEU A 40 14.20 -17.69 -5.47
C LEU A 40 15.24 -17.88 -6.59
N GLU A 41 15.14 -17.09 -7.65
CA GLU A 41 16.07 -17.07 -8.80
C GLU A 41 17.55 -16.87 -8.38
N LYS A 42 17.80 -15.95 -7.44
CA LYS A 42 19.15 -15.68 -6.92
C LYS A 42 19.68 -16.82 -6.04
N THR A 43 18.80 -17.50 -5.32
CA THR A 43 19.17 -18.58 -4.39
C THR A 43 19.52 -19.86 -5.14
N ILE A 44 18.79 -20.19 -6.22
CA ILE A 44 19.06 -21.36 -7.05
C ILE A 44 20.43 -21.23 -7.76
N ARG A 45 20.81 -20.00 -8.16
CA ARG A 45 22.06 -19.72 -8.86
C ARG A 45 23.32 -19.84 -8.00
N SER A 46 23.22 -19.79 -6.66
CA SER A 46 24.39 -19.88 -5.77
C SER A 46 24.66 -21.27 -5.19
N CYS A 47 23.87 -22.28 -5.57
CA CYS A 47 24.13 -23.67 -5.18
C CYS A 47 25.29 -24.24 -6.01
N ASP A 48 26.52 -24.00 -5.55
CA ASP A 48 27.68 -24.78 -5.95
C ASP A 48 27.59 -26.17 -5.27
N PRO A 49 27.48 -27.29 -6.01
CA PRO A 49 27.32 -28.61 -5.41
C PRO A 49 28.60 -29.16 -4.74
N LEU A 50 29.70 -28.40 -4.76
CA LEU A 50 31.06 -28.94 -4.60
C LEU A 50 31.80 -28.45 -3.34
N ALA A 51 31.09 -27.98 -2.32
CA ALA A 51 31.63 -27.79 -0.97
C ALA A 51 31.28 -29.00 -0.08
N VAL A 52 31.70 -30.20 -0.49
CA VAL A 52 31.71 -31.39 0.37
C VAL A 52 33.04 -31.40 1.12
N GLU A 53 33.12 -30.62 2.19
CA GLU A 53 34.11 -30.86 3.24
C GLU A 53 33.57 -30.29 4.55
N MET A 54 33.41 -31.16 5.55
CA MET A 54 32.83 -30.94 6.88
C MET A 54 31.30 -31.11 6.99
N ARG A 55 30.95 -31.98 7.94
CA ARG A 55 29.68 -32.69 8.16
C ARG A 55 28.55 -31.78 8.67
N THR A 56 28.24 -30.70 7.98
CA THR A 56 27.00 -29.94 8.25
C THR A 56 25.83 -30.76 7.72
N PRO A 57 24.85 -31.17 8.56
CA PRO A 57 23.71 -31.91 8.08
C PRO A 57 22.99 -31.09 7.01
N ILE A 58 22.81 -31.68 5.82
CA ILE A 58 22.27 -31.01 4.62
C ILE A 58 20.96 -30.28 4.94
N PHE A 59 20.12 -30.86 5.79
CA PHE A 59 18.88 -30.21 6.24
C PHE A 59 19.09 -28.94 7.06
N SER A 60 20.08 -28.90 7.96
CA SER A 60 20.40 -27.69 8.74
C SER A 60 20.89 -26.56 7.85
N LEU A 61 21.76 -26.88 6.87
CA LEU A 61 22.24 -25.90 5.89
C LEU A 61 21.09 -25.37 5.01
N LEU A 62 20.20 -26.24 4.55
CA LEU A 62 19.03 -25.84 3.75
C LEU A 62 18.04 -25.01 4.57
N TYR A 63 17.83 -25.35 5.84
CA TYR A 63 16.95 -24.59 6.72
C TYR A 63 17.49 -23.19 7.02
N GLU A 64 18.79 -23.04 7.28
CA GLU A 64 19.42 -21.74 7.48
C GLU A 64 19.26 -20.85 6.23
N LYS A 65 19.52 -21.41 5.03
CA LYS A 65 19.28 -20.72 3.76
C LYS A 65 17.82 -20.31 3.56
N LEU A 66 16.87 -21.14 3.99
CA LEU A 66 15.45 -20.80 3.94
C LEU A 66 15.14 -19.61 4.85
N CYS A 67 15.64 -19.61 6.09
CA CYS A 67 15.46 -18.49 7.02
C CYS A 67 16.06 -17.20 6.45
N ASP A 68 17.27 -17.24 5.90
CA ASP A 68 17.91 -16.07 5.28
C ASP A 68 17.09 -15.52 4.11
N ALA A 69 16.56 -16.40 3.26
CA ALA A 69 15.71 -16.01 2.14
C ALA A 69 14.41 -15.34 2.62
N VAL A 70 13.78 -15.87 3.67
CA VAL A 70 12.58 -15.28 4.29
C VAL A 70 12.89 -13.88 4.86
N ILE A 71 13.98 -13.74 5.62
CA ILE A 71 14.39 -12.45 6.19
C ILE A 71 14.68 -11.42 5.08
N LEU A 72 15.30 -11.85 3.98
CA LEU A 72 15.57 -11.00 2.84
C LEU A 72 14.28 -10.52 2.17
N ALA A 73 13.33 -11.44 1.95
CA ALA A 73 12.02 -11.13 1.38
C ALA A 73 11.24 -10.15 2.27
N ASP A 74 11.24 -10.37 3.59
CA ASP A 74 10.62 -9.47 4.57
C ASP A 74 11.23 -8.07 4.52
N ARG A 75 12.57 -7.98 4.47
CA ARG A 75 13.26 -6.69 4.36
C ARG A 75 12.88 -5.97 3.07
N ALA A 76 12.77 -6.68 1.95
CA ALA A 76 12.35 -6.09 0.68
C ALA A 76 10.90 -5.58 0.76
N THR A 77 9.99 -6.34 1.36
CA THR A 77 8.60 -5.95 1.60
C THR A 77 8.50 -4.72 2.49
N GLN A 78 9.24 -4.68 3.61
CA GLN A 78 9.29 -3.52 4.51
C GLN A 78 9.80 -2.27 3.79
N LYS A 79 10.87 -2.40 2.99
CA LYS A 79 11.38 -1.29 2.17
C LYS A 79 10.33 -0.78 1.18
N ALA A 80 9.63 -1.69 0.50
CA ALA A 80 8.56 -1.31 -0.42
C ALA A 80 7.45 -0.52 0.31
N ILE A 81 6.98 -1.03 1.47
CA ILE A 81 5.99 -0.35 2.31
C ILE A 81 6.45 1.07 2.68
N VAL A 82 7.70 1.23 3.13
CA VAL A 82 8.28 2.53 3.47
C VAL A 82 8.27 3.48 2.26
N CYS A 83 8.69 3.01 1.08
CA CYS A 83 8.67 3.81 -0.15
C CYS A 83 7.26 4.25 -0.53
N TYR A 84 6.27 3.36 -0.43
CA TYR A 84 4.87 3.69 -0.68
C TYR A 84 4.34 4.73 0.30
N CYS A 85 4.66 4.62 1.58
CA CYS A 85 4.27 5.60 2.59
C CYS A 85 4.89 6.98 2.33
N GLN A 86 6.17 7.03 2.01
CA GLN A 86 6.85 8.28 1.66
C GLN A 86 6.26 8.92 0.40
N PHE A 87 5.99 8.11 -0.62
CA PHE A 87 5.34 8.58 -1.84
C PHE A 87 3.92 9.08 -1.56
N GLY A 88 3.13 8.33 -0.79
CA GLY A 88 1.78 8.72 -0.37
C GLY A 88 1.77 10.04 0.40
N LYS A 89 2.71 10.24 1.32
CA LYS A 89 2.90 11.51 2.04
C LYS A 89 3.13 12.67 1.08
N ALA A 90 4.07 12.50 0.14
CA ALA A 90 4.40 13.53 -0.85
C ALA A 90 3.20 13.86 -1.74
N LEU A 91 2.42 12.85 -2.17
CA LEU A 91 1.21 13.04 -2.98
C LEU A 91 0.14 13.85 -2.24
N ILE A 92 -0.12 13.54 -0.96
CA ILE A 92 -1.13 14.26 -0.17
C ILE A 92 -0.67 15.68 0.13
N GLN A 93 0.60 15.86 0.49
CA GLN A 93 1.21 17.16 0.72
C GLN A 93 1.09 18.04 -0.53
N ARG A 94 1.55 17.54 -1.68
CA ARG A 94 1.51 18.29 -2.94
C ARG A 94 0.08 18.60 -3.39
N ARG A 95 -0.87 17.69 -3.14
CA ARG A 95 -2.30 17.94 -3.40
C ARG A 95 -2.81 19.16 -2.61
N GLY A 96 -2.42 19.31 -1.35
CA GLY A 96 -2.77 20.46 -0.52
C GLY A 96 -2.16 21.77 -1.04
N GLU A 97 -0.89 21.72 -1.46
CA GLU A 97 -0.20 22.86 -2.07
C GLU A 97 -0.90 23.33 -3.36
N ILE A 98 -1.24 22.41 -4.27
CA ILE A 98 -1.94 22.76 -5.51
C ILE A 98 -3.31 23.39 -5.21
N ALA A 99 -4.07 22.82 -4.25
CA ALA A 99 -5.36 23.36 -3.86
C ALA A 99 -5.24 24.80 -3.33
N PHE A 100 -4.22 25.04 -2.50
CA PHE A 100 -3.89 26.37 -1.98
C PHE A 100 -3.45 27.34 -3.09
N GLU A 101 -2.48 26.95 -3.93
CA GLU A 101 -1.95 27.76 -5.04
C GLU A 101 -3.04 28.17 -6.04
N LYS A 102 -3.97 27.26 -6.33
CA LYS A 102 -5.06 27.51 -7.28
C LYS A 102 -6.32 28.08 -6.64
N GLN A 103 -6.34 28.23 -5.31
CA GLN A 103 -7.51 28.66 -4.54
C GLN A 103 -8.77 27.86 -4.88
N VAL A 104 -8.62 26.53 -4.97
CA VAL A 104 -9.71 25.61 -5.27
C VAL A 104 -9.86 24.60 -4.14
N ASP A 105 -11.03 23.99 -4.05
CA ASP A 105 -11.27 22.89 -3.11
C ASP A 105 -10.32 21.70 -3.34
N LEU A 106 -9.91 21.05 -2.25
CA LEU A 106 -9.03 19.88 -2.27
C LEU A 106 -9.62 18.71 -3.06
N GLY A 107 -10.95 18.58 -3.06
CA GLY A 107 -11.72 17.59 -3.80
C GLY A 107 -11.87 17.88 -5.30
N SER A 108 -11.42 19.06 -5.76
CA SER A 108 -11.56 19.46 -7.16
C SER A 108 -10.82 18.53 -8.13
N ASN A 109 -11.48 18.20 -9.24
CA ASN A 109 -10.87 17.45 -10.35
C ASN A 109 -9.63 18.18 -10.93
N THR A 110 -9.62 19.52 -10.86
CA THR A 110 -8.48 20.33 -11.32
C THR A 110 -7.20 19.99 -10.55
N VAL A 111 -7.28 19.85 -9.23
CA VAL A 111 -6.15 19.49 -8.37
C VAL A 111 -5.63 18.09 -8.74
N SER A 112 -6.53 17.13 -8.93
CA SER A 112 -6.18 15.76 -9.31
C SER A 112 -5.50 15.70 -10.68
N ARG A 113 -5.98 16.49 -11.65
CA ARG A 113 -5.40 16.56 -12.99
C ARG A 113 -4.00 17.16 -12.98
N ILE A 114 -3.79 18.26 -12.27
CA ILE A 114 -2.47 18.90 -12.14
C ILE A 114 -1.49 17.94 -11.47
N LEU A 115 -1.87 17.36 -10.34
CA LEU A 115 -1.02 16.41 -9.61
C LEU A 115 -0.62 15.22 -10.50
N ASN A 116 -1.55 14.64 -11.25
CA ASN A 116 -1.24 13.51 -12.13
C ASN A 116 -0.27 13.91 -13.26
N ILE A 117 -0.38 15.12 -13.81
CA ILE A 117 0.56 15.63 -14.81
C ILE A 117 1.95 15.80 -14.21
N GLU A 118 2.05 16.45 -13.04
CA GLU A 118 3.33 16.67 -12.35
C GLU A 118 4.02 15.34 -12.01
N VAL A 119 3.27 14.37 -11.48
CA VAL A 119 3.79 13.05 -11.16
C VAL A 119 4.26 12.35 -12.43
N LYS A 120 3.46 12.33 -13.50
CA LYS A 120 3.82 11.67 -14.76
C LYS A 120 5.06 12.29 -15.39
N ALA A 121 5.25 13.60 -15.31
CA ALA A 121 6.43 14.29 -15.84
C ALA A 121 7.74 13.90 -15.15
N GLN A 122 7.68 13.38 -13.91
CA GLN A 122 8.85 12.98 -13.13
C GLN A 122 9.16 11.49 -13.21
N LEU A 123 8.34 10.71 -13.93
CA LEU A 123 8.49 9.26 -14.03
C LEU A 123 9.27 8.84 -15.28
N PRO A 124 9.90 7.65 -15.26
CA PRO A 124 10.56 7.09 -16.43
C PRO A 124 9.62 6.99 -17.63
N THR A 125 10.13 7.36 -18.81
CA THR A 125 9.43 7.20 -20.08
C THR A 125 9.03 5.74 -20.28
N GLY A 126 7.76 5.50 -20.62
CA GLY A 126 7.19 4.16 -20.80
C GLY A 126 6.39 3.63 -19.60
N THR A 127 6.30 4.39 -18.50
CA THR A 127 5.37 4.05 -17.41
C THR A 127 3.92 4.14 -17.91
N SER A 128 3.16 3.04 -17.82
CA SER A 128 1.76 3.03 -18.25
C SER A 128 0.86 3.80 -17.28
N ASP A 129 -0.14 4.50 -17.81
CA ASP A 129 -1.07 5.29 -17.00
C ASP A 129 -1.88 4.42 -16.03
N ALA A 130 -2.21 3.19 -16.45
CA ALA A 130 -2.90 2.22 -15.60
C ALA A 130 -2.05 1.81 -14.39
N LEU A 131 -0.76 1.50 -14.62
CA LEU A 131 0.17 1.14 -13.55
C LEU A 131 0.39 2.33 -12.61
N LEU A 132 0.60 3.52 -13.16
CA LEU A 132 0.78 4.73 -12.38
C LEU A 132 -0.42 5.00 -11.47
N ARG A 133 -1.64 4.96 -12.03
CA ARG A 133 -2.87 5.14 -11.27
C ARG A 133 -2.96 4.12 -10.14
N LYS A 134 -2.65 2.84 -10.40
CA LYS A 134 -2.65 1.80 -9.36
C LYS A 134 -1.67 2.12 -8.23
N ARG A 135 -0.43 2.50 -8.57
CA ARG A 135 0.61 2.83 -7.57
C ARG A 135 0.26 4.08 -6.76
N ILE A 136 -0.28 5.13 -7.39
CA ILE A 136 -0.76 6.35 -6.71
C ILE A 136 -1.84 6.04 -5.69
N GLU A 137 -2.87 5.28 -6.10
CA GLU A 137 -3.99 4.96 -5.22
C GLU A 137 -3.55 4.05 -4.06
N GLN A 138 -2.67 3.09 -4.31
CA GLN A 138 -2.08 2.27 -3.26
C GLN A 138 -1.25 3.10 -2.27
N ALA A 139 -0.41 4.01 -2.76
CA ALA A 139 0.41 4.88 -1.92
C ALA A 139 -0.43 5.76 -1.00
N LYS A 140 -1.48 6.39 -1.55
CA LYS A 140 -2.42 7.20 -0.75
C LYS A 140 -3.11 6.38 0.33
N LYS A 141 -3.65 5.21 -0.03
CA LYS A 141 -4.32 4.31 0.94
C LYS A 141 -3.39 3.90 2.07
N LEU A 142 -2.17 3.48 1.72
CA LEU A 142 -1.18 3.02 2.69
C LEU A 142 -0.78 4.16 3.64
N TYR A 143 -0.46 5.34 3.09
CA TYR A 143 -0.11 6.48 3.93
C TYR A 143 -1.27 6.92 4.84
N THR A 144 -2.51 7.00 4.33
CA THR A 144 -3.68 7.33 5.16
C THR A 144 -3.87 6.33 6.30
N LEU A 145 -3.70 5.03 6.03
CA LEU A 145 -3.78 3.99 7.05
C LEU A 145 -2.72 4.18 8.14
N PHE A 146 -1.45 4.33 7.75
CA PHE A 146 -0.36 4.55 8.72
C PHE A 146 -0.53 5.85 9.50
N ASN A 147 -1.01 6.92 8.85
CA ASN A 147 -1.28 8.19 9.51
C ASN A 147 -2.44 8.08 10.52
N ALA A 148 -3.49 7.32 10.20
CA ALA A 148 -4.59 7.05 11.12
C ALA A 148 -4.11 6.23 12.33
N ILE A 149 -3.28 5.20 12.10
CA ILE A 149 -2.68 4.42 13.19
C ILE A 149 -1.82 5.32 14.07
N ALA A 150 -0.89 6.10 13.50
CA ALA A 150 -0.03 7.01 14.25
C ALA A 150 -0.83 8.05 15.05
N PHE A 151 -1.95 8.54 14.49
CA PHE A 151 -2.87 9.44 15.19
C PHE A 151 -3.52 8.77 16.40
N ILE A 152 -4.02 7.54 16.27
CA ILE A 152 -4.62 6.76 17.37
C ILE A 152 -3.62 6.62 18.52
N TRP A 153 -2.38 6.20 18.24
CA TRP A 153 -1.37 6.02 19.28
C TRP A 153 -0.98 7.33 19.98
N ARG A 154 -1.01 8.47 19.28
CA ARG A 154 -0.67 9.79 19.86
C ARG A 154 -1.72 10.32 20.84
N HIS A 155 -2.98 9.92 20.70
CA HIS A 155 -4.11 10.45 21.48
C HIS A 155 -4.62 9.52 22.59
N ASN A 156 -4.03 8.33 22.76
CA ASN A 156 -4.39 7.36 23.81
C ASN A 156 -3.27 7.14 24.85
N LEU A 157 -2.29 8.07 24.92
CA LEU A 157 -1.20 8.15 25.89
C LEU A 157 -1.26 9.52 26.57
#